data_AF-A0A6I1YY99-F1
#
_entry.id   AF-A0A6I1YY99-F1
#
_cell.length_a   1.000
_cell.length_b   1.000
_cell.length_c   1.000
_cell.angle_alpha   90.00
_cell.angle_beta   90.00
_cell.angle_gamma   90.00
#
_symmetry.space_group_name_H-M   'P 1'
#
loop_
_entity.id
_entity.type
_entity.pdbx_description
1 polymer ?
#
loop_
_entity_poly.entity_id
_entity_poly.type
_entity_poly.pdbx_seq_one_letter_code
_entity_poly.pdbx_strand_id
1 'polypeptide(L)'
;MAERRAYPSDLSDARWELIEPVLSAWRAERRRYALNIGRPPVHDLREIMNSILYVDRTGVQWRYLPHDFPPFLWNPRCQAGGVGAVSGISLDTAVSVYEVIRQLPEISIVRDRSRAMAVLDAIMSPDWESRFYSFDSRWSPAEEMASMRDGCGNDYSIVFSQAGAYARGFDHESPVSPYRVAPPVPWPGLFDGVPEAFAHNVLEPAFSGHDGIPRVTVCFWRGRADSEWRAGAIEALPVGVEDGGSAEWLFDVLVDGRPEAYQQFAEEYYEVTTDIEAIRHVYALRPLTQSVVSALNPDVELVDLADDLAQIGYPVPGAEATPETA
;
A
#
# COMPACT_ATOMS: atom_id res chain seq x y z
N MET A 1 12.32 -17.72 -26.73
CA MET A 1 11.97 -18.36 -25.46
C MET A 1 11.47 -19.76 -25.76
N ALA A 2 11.86 -20.77 -24.99
CA ALA A 2 11.39 -22.14 -25.22
C ALA A 2 9.87 -22.20 -25.04
N GLU A 3 9.17 -22.88 -25.95
CA GLU A 3 7.72 -22.99 -25.96
C GLU A 3 7.26 -23.81 -24.74
N ARG A 4 6.57 -23.15 -23.80
CA ARG A 4 6.01 -23.77 -22.60
C ARG A 4 4.92 -24.75 -23.01
N ARG A 5 4.84 -25.90 -22.33
CA ARG A 5 3.72 -26.82 -22.55
C ARG A 5 2.44 -26.19 -22.01
N ALA A 6 1.45 -26.00 -22.89
CA ALA A 6 0.18 -25.39 -22.50
C ALA A 6 -0.54 -26.20 -21.40
N TYR A 7 -1.11 -25.48 -20.42
CA TYR A 7 -2.01 -26.05 -19.42
C TYR A 7 -3.46 -26.04 -19.91
N PRO A 8 -4.33 -26.92 -19.35
CA PRO A 8 -5.76 -26.88 -19.66
C PRO A 8 -6.47 -25.56 -19.33
N SER A 9 -5.89 -24.74 -18.45
CA SER A 9 -6.37 -23.41 -18.09
C SER A 9 -6.02 -22.31 -19.11
N ASP A 10 -5.08 -22.59 -20.03
CA ASP A 10 -4.56 -21.58 -20.95
C ASP A 10 -5.62 -21.14 -21.98
N LEU A 11 -5.50 -19.89 -22.41
CA LEU A 11 -6.35 -19.34 -23.45
C LEU A 11 -6.02 -19.99 -24.79
N SER A 12 -7.07 -20.46 -25.48
CA SER A 12 -6.98 -20.76 -26.90
C SER A 12 -6.73 -19.48 -27.70
N ASP A 13 -6.15 -19.61 -28.90
CA ASP A 13 -5.87 -18.45 -29.77
C ASP A 13 -7.13 -17.61 -30.02
N ALA A 14 -8.26 -18.27 -30.30
CA ALA A 14 -9.54 -17.59 -30.53
C ALA A 14 -10.05 -16.79 -29.30
N ARG A 15 -9.74 -17.23 -28.07
CA ARG A 15 -10.09 -16.45 -26.85
C ARG A 15 -9.10 -15.32 -26.63
N TRP A 16 -7.82 -15.55 -26.94
CA TRP A 16 -6.79 -14.54 -26.87
C TRP A 16 -7.09 -13.36 -27.81
N GLU A 17 -7.48 -13.63 -29.06
CA GLU A 17 -7.85 -12.62 -30.06
C GLU A 17 -8.96 -11.67 -29.58
N LEU A 18 -9.84 -12.11 -28.67
CA LEU A 18 -10.90 -11.28 -28.12
C LEU A 18 -10.42 -10.32 -27.03
N ILE A 19 -9.44 -10.73 -26.22
CA ILE A 19 -8.97 -9.96 -25.06
C ILE A 19 -7.69 -9.16 -25.33
N GLU A 20 -6.87 -9.62 -26.27
CA GLU A 20 -5.59 -9.01 -26.63
C GLU A 20 -5.71 -7.51 -26.95
N PRO A 21 -6.71 -7.04 -27.73
CA PRO A 21 -6.82 -5.62 -28.05
C PRO A 21 -7.05 -4.77 -26.80
N VAL A 22 -7.85 -5.27 -25.85
CA VAL A 22 -8.15 -4.56 -24.59
C VAL A 22 -6.91 -4.49 -23.71
N LEU A 23 -6.21 -5.62 -23.52
CA LEU A 23 -5.00 -5.68 -22.71
C LEU A 23 -3.84 -4.89 -23.32
N SER A 24 -3.72 -4.91 -24.64
CA SER A 24 -2.72 -4.14 -25.38
C SER A 24 -3.01 -2.64 -25.31
N ALA A 25 -4.29 -2.24 -25.44
CA ALA A 25 -4.71 -0.85 -25.25
C ALA A 25 -4.46 -0.38 -23.82
N TRP A 26 -4.83 -1.17 -22.81
CA TRP A 26 -4.53 -0.92 -21.40
C TRP A 26 -3.03 -0.75 -21.15
N ARG A 27 -2.18 -1.65 -21.69
CA ARG A 27 -0.72 -1.57 -21.55
C ARG A 27 -0.17 -0.32 -22.26
N ALA A 28 -0.71 0.04 -23.42
CA ALA A 28 -0.32 1.25 -24.14
C ALA A 28 -0.75 2.53 -23.42
N GLU A 29 -1.93 2.53 -22.81
CA GLU A 29 -2.45 3.64 -22.00
C GLU A 29 -1.62 3.82 -20.72
N ARG A 30 -1.34 2.73 -19.98
CA ARG A 30 -0.41 2.79 -18.85
C ARG A 30 0.96 3.28 -19.27
N ARG A 31 1.48 2.89 -20.45
CA ARG A 31 2.75 3.43 -20.97
C ARG A 31 2.68 4.91 -21.36
N ARG A 32 1.51 5.43 -21.71
CA ARG A 32 1.33 6.86 -22.03
C ARG A 32 1.48 7.72 -20.79
N TYR A 33 1.04 7.22 -19.64
CA TYR A 33 1.11 7.91 -18.35
C TYR A 33 2.27 7.42 -17.46
N ALA A 34 2.90 6.30 -17.82
CA ALA A 34 4.13 5.86 -17.19
C ALA A 34 5.24 6.80 -17.63
N LEU A 35 6.05 7.17 -16.65
CA LEU A 35 7.17 8.09 -16.72
C LEU A 35 8.19 7.86 -17.85
N ASN A 36 8.09 6.78 -18.65
CA ASN A 36 9.07 6.36 -19.67
C ASN A 36 10.53 6.32 -19.17
N ILE A 37 10.73 6.27 -17.85
CA ILE A 37 12.03 6.20 -17.16
C ILE A 37 12.31 4.75 -16.68
N GLY A 38 11.42 3.79 -16.98
CA GLY A 38 11.44 2.46 -16.38
C GLY A 38 11.78 1.24 -17.22
N ARG A 39 11.90 0.07 -16.55
CA ARG A 39 12.26 -1.21 -17.18
C ARG A 39 11.18 -1.63 -18.18
N PRO A 40 11.52 -2.00 -19.42
CA PRO A 40 10.51 -2.41 -20.39
C PRO A 40 9.80 -3.70 -19.92
N PRO A 41 8.46 -3.81 -20.10
CA PRO A 41 7.71 -5.03 -19.82
C PRO A 41 8.37 -6.25 -20.44
N VAL A 42 8.83 -7.17 -19.59
CA VAL A 42 9.61 -8.35 -19.99
C VAL A 42 8.70 -9.51 -20.39
N HIS A 43 7.47 -9.54 -19.86
CA HIS A 43 6.54 -10.65 -20.00
C HIS A 43 5.42 -10.37 -21.00
N ASP A 44 5.13 -11.40 -21.79
CA ASP A 44 4.04 -11.42 -22.76
C ASP A 44 2.67 -11.35 -22.05
N LEU A 45 1.73 -10.56 -22.58
CA LEU A 45 0.41 -10.38 -21.95
C LEU A 45 -0.38 -11.68 -21.89
N ARG A 46 -0.21 -12.56 -22.88
CA ARG A 46 -0.91 -13.85 -22.93
C ARG A 46 -0.44 -14.76 -21.81
N GLU A 47 0.87 -14.78 -21.56
CA GLU A 47 1.43 -15.58 -20.47
C GLU A 47 1.03 -15.05 -19.08
N ILE A 48 0.88 -13.73 -18.92
CA ILE A 48 0.31 -13.15 -17.69
C ILE A 48 -1.16 -13.57 -17.52
N MET A 49 -1.96 -13.55 -18.58
CA MET A 49 -3.35 -13.99 -18.49
C MET A 49 -3.47 -15.49 -18.22
N ASN A 50 -2.61 -16.30 -18.84
CA ASN A 50 -2.58 -17.73 -18.61
C ASN A 50 -2.21 -18.06 -17.14
N SER A 51 -1.30 -17.30 -16.52
CA SER A 51 -0.96 -17.50 -15.10
C SER A 51 -2.13 -17.13 -14.17
N ILE A 52 -2.82 -16.01 -14.42
CA ILE A 52 -4.04 -15.62 -13.68
C ILE A 52 -5.11 -16.72 -13.79
N LEU A 53 -5.36 -17.22 -15.00
CA LEU A 53 -6.36 -18.26 -15.22
C LEU A 53 -5.96 -19.59 -14.59
N TYR A 54 -4.66 -19.90 -14.52
CA TYR A 54 -4.17 -21.08 -13.83
C TYR A 54 -4.53 -21.02 -12.33
N VAL A 55 -4.27 -19.88 -11.70
CA VAL A 55 -4.63 -19.64 -10.28
C VAL A 55 -6.13 -19.72 -10.08
N ASP A 56 -6.92 -19.01 -10.89
CA ASP A 56 -8.39 -19.01 -10.82
C ASP A 56 -8.99 -20.43 -10.97
N ARG A 57 -8.44 -21.24 -11.89
CA ARG A 57 -8.95 -22.59 -12.17
C ARG A 57 -8.54 -23.63 -11.16
N THR A 58 -7.37 -23.48 -10.53
CA THR A 58 -6.80 -24.49 -9.63
C THR A 58 -6.98 -24.14 -8.16
N GLY A 59 -7.19 -22.86 -7.83
CA GLY A 59 -7.19 -22.35 -6.46
C GLY A 59 -5.81 -22.38 -5.80
N VAL A 60 -4.73 -22.56 -6.58
CA VAL A 60 -3.37 -22.57 -6.05
C VAL A 60 -2.96 -21.16 -5.61
N GLN A 61 -2.21 -21.04 -4.51
CA GLN A 61 -1.64 -19.75 -4.13
C GLN A 61 -0.57 -19.33 -5.14
N TRP A 62 -0.42 -18.02 -5.37
CA TRP A 62 0.56 -17.45 -6.30
C TRP A 62 2.00 -17.96 -6.06
N ARG A 63 2.36 -18.21 -4.80
CA ARG A 63 3.68 -18.74 -4.41
C ARG A 63 4.01 -20.11 -4.99
N TYR A 64 2.99 -20.91 -5.27
CA TYR A 64 3.11 -22.24 -5.87
C TYR A 64 2.81 -22.23 -7.37
N LEU A 65 2.73 -21.06 -8.01
CA LEU A 65 2.60 -20.97 -9.45
C LEU A 65 3.79 -21.70 -10.13
N PRO A 66 3.54 -22.57 -11.12
CA PRO A 66 4.59 -23.29 -11.83
C PRO A 66 5.69 -22.36 -12.38
N HIS A 67 6.96 -22.78 -12.23
CA HIS A 67 8.14 -21.96 -12.58
C HIS A 67 8.30 -21.63 -14.07
N ASP A 68 7.52 -22.27 -14.95
CA ASP A 68 7.51 -22.03 -16.38
C ASP A 68 6.58 -20.88 -16.78
N PHE A 69 5.69 -20.43 -15.89
CA PHE A 69 4.98 -19.15 -16.05
C PHE A 69 5.89 -17.95 -15.82
N PRO A 70 5.50 -16.75 -16.30
CA PRO A 70 6.07 -15.51 -15.80
C PRO A 70 6.11 -15.57 -14.27
N PRO A 71 7.25 -15.23 -13.64
CA PRO A 71 7.31 -15.15 -12.19
C PRO A 71 6.13 -14.30 -11.70
N PHE A 72 5.37 -14.82 -10.74
CA PHE A 72 4.33 -14.04 -10.04
C PHE A 72 4.90 -12.74 -9.42
N LEU A 73 6.23 -12.69 -9.29
CA LEU A 73 7.14 -11.58 -9.01
C LEU A 73 7.12 -10.40 -10.03
N TRP A 74 5.98 -10.03 -10.61
CA TRP A 74 5.94 -8.82 -11.44
C TRP A 74 6.13 -7.53 -10.60
N ASN A 75 5.92 -7.62 -9.29
CA ASN A 75 6.33 -6.64 -8.28
C ASN A 75 6.90 -7.41 -7.05
N PRO A 76 8.18 -7.22 -6.67
CA PRO A 76 8.79 -7.90 -5.51
C PRO A 76 8.02 -7.69 -4.20
N ARG A 77 7.28 -6.58 -4.05
CA ARG A 77 6.47 -6.30 -2.86
C ARG A 77 5.14 -7.02 -2.83
N CYS A 78 4.56 -7.41 -3.97
CA CYS A 78 3.44 -8.36 -4.00
C CYS A 78 3.85 -9.76 -3.48
N GLN A 79 5.16 -10.03 -3.37
CA GLN A 79 5.72 -11.23 -2.74
C GLN A 79 6.05 -11.05 -1.26
N ALA A 80 6.21 -9.82 -0.78
CA ALA A 80 6.77 -9.58 0.53
C ALA A 80 5.66 -9.53 1.59
N GLY A 81 5.11 -10.70 1.90
CA GLY A 81 4.93 -11.07 3.30
C GLY A 81 6.29 -11.14 4.02
N GLY A 82 7.04 -10.02 4.03
CA GLY A 82 8.31 -9.82 4.73
C GLY A 82 9.52 -10.60 4.21
N VAL A 83 10.10 -10.26 3.05
CA VAL A 83 11.55 -10.48 2.82
C VAL A 83 12.15 -9.49 1.83
N GLY A 84 11.97 -8.19 2.09
CA GLY A 84 12.91 -7.20 1.57
C GLY A 84 14.23 -7.40 2.30
N ALA A 85 15.27 -7.84 1.60
CA ALA A 85 16.60 -7.97 2.17
C ALA A 85 17.14 -6.60 2.58
N VAL A 86 16.83 -6.19 3.81
CA VAL A 86 17.66 -5.23 4.55
C VAL A 86 19.00 -5.93 4.69
N SER A 87 19.99 -5.47 3.93
CA SER A 87 21.35 -5.97 4.00
C SER A 87 21.89 -5.72 5.42
N GLY A 88 21.79 -6.73 6.28
CA GLY A 88 22.41 -6.66 7.61
C GLY A 88 21.91 -7.59 8.70
N ILE A 89 20.72 -8.21 8.61
CA ILE A 89 20.26 -9.14 9.65
C ILE A 89 19.50 -10.31 9.02
N SER A 90 20.08 -11.51 9.08
CA SER A 90 19.41 -12.78 8.81
C SER A 90 18.84 -13.32 10.12
N LEU A 91 17.55 -13.69 10.13
CA LEU A 91 16.95 -14.94 10.66
C LEU A 91 15.44 -14.76 10.96
N ASP A 92 14.61 -15.57 10.31
CA ASP A 92 13.35 -16.18 10.80
C ASP A 92 12.60 -15.51 11.96
N THR A 93 11.99 -14.34 11.78
CA THR A 93 11.01 -13.83 12.74
C THR A 93 9.89 -13.12 12.01
N ALA A 94 8.69 -13.69 12.03
CA ALA A 94 7.47 -12.98 11.64
C ALA A 94 7.33 -11.71 12.51
N VAL A 95 7.13 -10.57 11.87
CA VAL A 95 7.22 -9.24 12.47
C VAL A 95 5.84 -8.84 12.97
N SER A 96 5.33 -9.53 13.99
CA SER A 96 4.00 -9.26 14.59
C SER A 96 3.66 -7.76 14.72
N VAL A 97 2.37 -7.38 14.69
CA VAL A 97 1.87 -6.00 14.96
C VAL A 97 2.61 -5.27 16.08
N TYR A 98 3.04 -6.00 17.12
CA TYR A 98 3.83 -5.48 18.23
C TYR A 98 5.15 -4.81 17.81
N GLU A 99 5.80 -5.29 16.75
CA GLU A 99 7.03 -4.72 16.23
C GLU A 99 6.76 -3.45 15.40
N VAL A 100 5.67 -3.43 14.63
CA VAL A 100 5.19 -2.20 13.93
C VAL A 100 4.96 -1.09 14.95
N ILE A 101 4.14 -1.35 15.98
CA ILE A 101 3.78 -0.32 16.98
C ILE A 101 4.97 0.11 17.84
N ARG A 102 5.98 -0.75 18.01
CA ARG A 102 7.22 -0.44 18.76
C ARG A 102 8.14 0.51 17.98
N GLN A 103 8.13 0.41 16.65
CA GLN A 103 8.98 1.24 15.78
C GLN A 103 8.28 2.53 15.33
N LEU A 104 6.95 2.58 15.34
CA LEU A 104 6.21 3.77 14.92
C LEU A 104 6.52 4.98 15.81
N PRO A 105 6.82 6.15 15.21
CA PRO A 105 7.08 7.38 15.95
C PRO A 105 5.78 8.00 16.49
N GLU A 106 5.85 9.20 17.05
CA GLU A 106 4.65 9.95 17.45
C GLU A 106 3.68 10.26 16.29
N ILE A 107 2.42 10.52 16.65
CA ILE A 107 1.30 10.69 15.72
C ILE A 107 1.59 11.77 14.67
N SER A 108 2.18 12.90 15.08
CA SER A 108 2.57 14.00 14.19
C SER A 108 3.55 13.55 13.11
N ILE A 109 4.58 12.78 13.49
CA ILE A 109 5.59 12.27 12.55
C ILE A 109 4.97 11.26 11.58
N VAL A 110 4.10 10.36 12.07
CA VAL A 110 3.37 9.41 11.21
C VAL A 110 2.52 10.17 10.19
N ARG A 111 1.74 11.15 10.66
CA ARG A 111 0.90 12.01 9.82
C ARG A 111 1.71 12.73 8.74
N ASP A 112 2.84 13.34 9.11
CA ASP A 112 3.67 14.10 8.19
C ASP A 112 4.37 13.19 7.14
N ARG A 113 4.83 12.00 7.55
CA ARG A 113 5.32 10.98 6.62
C ARG A 113 4.24 10.54 5.64
N SER A 114 3.02 10.27 6.12
CA SER A 114 1.90 9.89 5.25
C SER A 114 1.55 10.99 4.23
N ARG A 115 1.57 12.26 4.63
CA ARG A 115 1.37 13.40 3.73
C ARG A 115 2.47 13.48 2.67
N ALA A 116 3.73 13.30 3.06
CA ALA A 116 4.85 13.29 2.12
C ALA A 116 4.73 12.15 1.09
N MET A 117 4.43 10.93 1.54
CA MET A 117 4.23 9.79 0.65
C MET A 117 3.06 10.02 -0.32
N ALA A 118 1.93 10.56 0.15
CA ALA A 118 0.78 10.86 -0.70
C ALA A 118 1.09 11.91 -1.78
N VAL A 119 1.90 12.93 -1.46
CA VAL A 119 2.34 13.92 -2.47
C VAL A 119 3.28 13.29 -3.49
N LEU A 120 4.21 12.46 -3.04
CA LEU A 120 5.09 11.74 -3.97
C LEU A 120 4.26 10.84 -4.90
N ASP A 121 3.27 10.12 -4.38
CA ASP A 121 2.36 9.32 -5.19
C ASP A 121 1.52 10.15 -6.16
N ALA A 122 1.05 11.34 -5.77
CA ALA A 122 0.34 12.24 -6.69
C ALA A 122 1.22 12.70 -7.85
N ILE A 123 2.53 12.90 -7.60
CA ILE A 123 3.50 13.25 -8.65
C ILE A 123 3.83 12.02 -9.52
N MET A 124 4.09 10.86 -8.91
CA MET A 124 4.54 9.66 -9.63
C MET A 124 3.40 8.93 -10.35
N SER A 125 2.17 9.05 -9.85
CA SER A 125 0.96 8.44 -10.38
C SER A 125 -0.20 9.45 -10.37
N PRO A 126 -0.29 10.29 -11.42
CA PRO A 126 -1.31 11.34 -11.50
C PRO A 126 -2.74 10.79 -11.47
N ASP A 127 -2.95 9.61 -12.05
CA ASP A 127 -4.21 8.89 -11.98
C ASP A 127 -4.50 8.39 -10.55
N TRP A 128 -5.54 8.95 -9.95
CA TRP A 128 -5.94 8.62 -8.58
C TRP A 128 -6.12 7.12 -8.37
N GLU A 129 -6.79 6.40 -9.28
CA GLU A 129 -7.11 4.97 -9.06
C GLU A 129 -5.84 4.11 -8.93
N SER A 130 -4.74 4.56 -9.54
CA SER A 130 -3.45 3.88 -9.58
C SER A 130 -2.50 4.23 -8.43
N ARG A 131 -2.86 5.20 -7.56
CA ARG A 131 -2.03 5.61 -6.42
C ARG A 131 -1.95 4.53 -5.34
N PHE A 132 -0.74 4.32 -4.85
CA PHE A 132 -0.42 3.41 -3.77
C PHE A 132 -0.69 4.06 -2.42
N TYR A 133 -0.14 5.26 -2.17
CA TYR A 133 -0.38 6.05 -0.96
C TYR A 133 -1.32 7.23 -1.26
N SER A 134 -2.15 7.57 -0.28
CA SER A 134 -3.10 8.69 -0.37
C SER A 134 -3.31 9.33 1.00
N PHE A 135 -3.67 10.62 1.00
CA PHE A 135 -3.98 11.35 2.22
C PHE A 135 -5.13 12.30 1.98
N ASP A 136 -6.11 12.28 2.87
CA ASP A 136 -7.27 13.16 2.87
C ASP A 136 -7.33 13.95 4.17
N SER A 137 -6.97 15.24 4.11
CA SER A 137 -7.06 16.18 5.24
C SER A 137 -8.51 16.57 5.58
N ARG A 138 -9.49 16.08 4.82
CA ARG A 138 -10.91 16.39 4.98
C ARG A 138 -11.76 15.12 5.01
N TRP A 139 -11.17 14.01 5.44
CA TRP A 139 -11.86 12.73 5.63
C TRP A 139 -13.17 12.90 6.40
N SER A 140 -13.13 13.69 7.47
CA SER A 140 -14.31 14.25 8.12
C SER A 140 -14.03 15.68 8.61
N PRO A 141 -15.05 16.42 9.11
CA PRO A 141 -14.83 17.76 9.66
C PRO A 141 -13.83 17.82 10.82
N ALA A 142 -13.52 16.68 11.47
CA ALA A 142 -12.64 16.61 12.64
C ALA A 142 -11.50 15.59 12.48
N GLU A 143 -11.42 14.91 11.34
CA GLU A 143 -10.48 13.82 11.12
C GLU A 143 -9.83 13.89 9.75
N GLU A 144 -8.60 13.42 9.71
CA GLU A 144 -7.82 13.24 8.50
C GLU A 144 -7.51 11.76 8.34
N MET A 145 -7.27 11.31 7.11
CA MET A 145 -6.99 9.91 6.85
C MET A 145 -5.81 9.74 5.89
N ALA A 146 -4.82 8.96 6.32
CA ALA A 146 -3.87 8.34 5.41
C ALA A 146 -4.39 6.96 4.97
N SER A 147 -4.20 6.61 3.72
CA SER A 147 -4.53 5.29 3.21
C SER A 147 -3.47 4.76 2.25
N MET A 148 -3.41 3.44 2.15
CA MET A 148 -2.63 2.73 1.15
C MET A 148 -3.47 1.64 0.52
N ARG A 149 -3.27 1.42 -0.78
CA ARG A 149 -3.83 0.28 -1.51
C ARG A 149 -2.82 -0.19 -2.55
N ASP A 150 -2.66 -1.50 -2.67
CA ASP A 150 -1.73 -2.07 -3.65
C ASP A 150 -2.39 -2.51 -4.96
N GLY A 151 -3.73 -2.43 -5.03
CA GLY A 151 -4.51 -2.91 -6.18
C GLY A 151 -4.62 -4.44 -6.26
N CYS A 152 -4.03 -5.18 -5.32
CA CYS A 152 -4.07 -6.64 -5.22
C CYS A 152 -4.94 -7.13 -4.05
N GLY A 153 -5.71 -6.24 -3.44
CA GLY A 153 -6.62 -6.56 -2.34
C GLY A 153 -6.01 -6.32 -0.96
N ASN A 154 -4.84 -5.69 -0.87
CA ASN A 154 -4.27 -5.23 0.38
C ASN A 154 -4.48 -3.73 0.56
N ASP A 155 -4.73 -3.31 1.80
CA ASP A 155 -4.92 -1.91 2.13
C ASP A 155 -4.60 -1.61 3.59
N TYR A 156 -4.25 -0.35 3.88
CA TYR A 156 -4.29 0.17 5.24
C TYR A 156 -5.01 1.50 5.30
N SER A 157 -5.48 1.86 6.49
CA SER A 157 -6.01 3.19 6.80
C SER A 157 -5.54 3.64 8.17
N ILE A 158 -5.15 4.91 8.29
CA ILE A 158 -4.77 5.57 9.53
C ILE A 158 -5.59 6.86 9.65
N VAL A 159 -6.47 6.92 10.63
CA VAL A 159 -7.30 8.08 10.94
C VAL A 159 -6.65 8.88 12.06
N PHE A 160 -6.46 10.17 11.82
CA PHE A 160 -5.94 11.14 12.77
C PHE A 160 -7.07 12.03 13.27
N SER A 161 -7.19 12.18 14.59
CA SER A 161 -8.23 12.98 15.22
C SER A 161 -7.72 13.69 16.48
N GLN A 162 -8.57 14.48 17.12
CA GLN A 162 -8.24 15.09 18.42
C GLN A 162 -8.01 14.05 19.52
N ALA A 163 -8.62 12.87 19.41
CA ALA A 163 -8.46 11.79 20.38
C ALA A 163 -7.11 11.07 20.24
N GLY A 164 -6.48 11.13 19.07
CA GLY A 164 -5.22 10.46 18.77
C GLY A 164 -5.20 9.93 17.35
N ALA A 165 -4.65 8.72 17.15
CA ALA A 165 -4.64 8.04 15.88
C ALA A 165 -5.14 6.60 16.01
N TYR A 166 -5.96 6.18 15.04
CA TYR A 166 -6.44 4.82 14.88
C TYR A 166 -5.98 4.27 13.54
N ALA A 167 -5.40 3.09 13.52
CA ALA A 167 -4.87 2.46 12.33
C ALA A 167 -5.35 1.02 12.20
N ARG A 168 -5.49 0.61 10.95
CA ARG A 168 -5.78 -0.77 10.58
C ARG A 168 -5.15 -1.12 9.24
N GLY A 169 -4.87 -2.41 9.06
CA GLY A 169 -4.39 -2.98 7.81
C GLY A 169 -5.15 -4.25 7.47
N PHE A 170 -5.20 -4.54 6.18
CA PHE A 170 -5.77 -5.74 5.59
C PHE A 170 -4.76 -6.35 4.64
N ASP A 171 -4.39 -7.58 4.95
CA ASP A 171 -3.63 -8.44 4.04
C ASP A 171 -4.55 -9.60 3.64
N HIS A 172 -4.91 -9.66 2.36
CA HIS A 172 -5.84 -10.66 1.86
C HIS A 172 -5.28 -12.09 1.93
N GLU A 173 -3.96 -12.25 1.92
CA GLU A 173 -3.29 -13.55 2.06
C GLU A 173 -3.04 -13.92 3.53
N SER A 174 -3.28 -13.01 4.46
CA SER A 174 -3.00 -13.25 5.87
C SER A 174 -3.74 -14.48 6.43
N PRO A 175 -3.08 -15.31 7.26
CA PRO A 175 -3.72 -16.40 8.00
C PRO A 175 -4.86 -15.96 8.93
N VAL A 176 -4.88 -14.68 9.34
CA VAL A 176 -5.94 -14.11 10.19
C VAL A 176 -7.00 -13.35 9.39
N SER A 177 -7.02 -13.49 8.07
CA SER A 177 -8.03 -12.85 7.22
C SER A 177 -9.44 -13.36 7.55
N PRO A 178 -10.44 -12.45 7.73
CA PRO A 178 -11.83 -12.82 8.03
C PRO A 178 -12.45 -13.75 7.00
N TYR A 179 -11.93 -13.75 5.76
CA TYR A 179 -12.43 -14.54 4.65
C TYR A 179 -11.93 -15.98 4.64
N ARG A 180 -11.10 -16.39 5.61
CA ARG A 180 -10.67 -17.79 5.74
C ARG A 180 -11.70 -18.70 6.39
N VAL A 181 -12.77 -18.13 6.95
CA VAL A 181 -13.87 -18.87 7.58
C VAL A 181 -15.21 -18.53 6.93
N ALA A 182 -16.16 -19.46 7.01
CA ALA A 182 -17.53 -19.28 6.50
C ALA A 182 -18.54 -19.54 7.63
N PRO A 183 -19.35 -18.54 8.04
CA PRO A 183 -19.41 -17.16 7.52
C PRO A 183 -18.13 -16.35 7.86
N PRO A 184 -17.80 -15.29 7.09
CA PRO A 184 -16.64 -14.45 7.38
C PRO A 184 -16.80 -13.70 8.69
N VAL A 185 -15.76 -13.71 9.53
CA VAL A 185 -15.74 -12.98 10.82
C VAL A 185 -14.33 -12.43 11.07
N PRO A 186 -14.17 -11.21 11.62
CA PRO A 186 -12.86 -10.71 12.03
C PRO A 186 -12.19 -11.63 13.05
N TRP A 187 -10.86 -11.76 12.95
CA TRP A 187 -10.10 -12.58 13.89
C TRP A 187 -10.30 -12.11 15.34
N PRO A 188 -10.51 -13.04 16.30
CA PRO A 188 -10.69 -12.68 17.70
C PRO A 188 -9.52 -11.87 18.26
N GLY A 189 -9.82 -10.88 19.10
CA GLY A 189 -8.82 -10.06 19.78
C GLY A 189 -8.32 -8.84 18.98
N LEU A 190 -8.63 -8.71 17.69
CA LEU A 190 -8.16 -7.59 16.86
C LEU A 190 -8.59 -6.22 17.40
N PHE A 191 -9.82 -6.12 17.92
CA PHE A 191 -10.39 -4.86 18.43
C PHE A 191 -10.37 -4.77 19.97
N ASP A 192 -9.75 -5.74 20.65
CA ASP A 192 -9.76 -5.79 22.11
C ASP A 192 -8.98 -4.61 22.70
N GLY A 193 -9.63 -3.82 23.55
CA GLY A 193 -8.99 -2.67 24.20
C GLY A 193 -8.95 -1.40 23.36
N VAL A 194 -9.57 -1.38 22.17
CA VAL A 194 -9.77 -0.14 21.40
C VAL A 194 -10.55 0.87 22.26
N PRO A 195 -10.01 2.07 22.51
CA PRO A 195 -10.70 3.11 23.27
C PRO A 195 -12.06 3.48 22.64
N GLU A 196 -13.03 3.84 23.48
CA GLU A 196 -14.36 4.28 23.04
C GLU A 196 -14.30 5.44 22.04
N ALA A 197 -13.28 6.31 22.17
CA ALA A 197 -13.03 7.42 21.27
C ALA A 197 -12.73 7.01 19.81
N PHE A 198 -12.40 5.74 19.55
CA PHE A 198 -12.16 5.18 18.22
C PHE A 198 -13.22 4.15 17.81
N ALA A 199 -14.28 3.96 18.60
CA ALA A 199 -15.31 2.96 18.32
C ALA A 199 -16.02 3.21 16.98
N HIS A 200 -16.19 4.47 16.57
CA HIS A 200 -16.74 4.80 15.26
C HIS A 200 -15.80 4.40 14.12
N ASN A 201 -14.47 4.50 14.30
CA ASN A 201 -13.51 4.06 13.29
C ASN A 201 -13.52 2.53 13.09
N VAL A 202 -13.83 1.76 14.14
CA VAL A 202 -13.99 0.30 14.03
C VAL A 202 -15.23 -0.05 13.19
N LEU A 203 -16.30 0.73 13.33
CA LEU A 203 -17.59 0.50 12.68
C LEU A 203 -17.75 1.22 11.32
N GLU A 204 -16.74 1.98 10.90
CA GLU A 204 -16.77 2.80 9.70
C GLU A 204 -17.01 1.95 8.44
N PRO A 205 -18.14 2.13 7.72
CA PRO A 205 -18.47 1.35 6.53
C PRO A 205 -17.42 1.43 5.42
N ALA A 206 -16.70 2.54 5.29
CA ALA A 206 -15.62 2.68 4.30
C ALA A 206 -14.47 1.67 4.51
N PHE A 207 -14.36 1.10 5.71
CA PHE A 207 -13.36 0.09 6.03
C PHE A 207 -13.94 -1.34 6.00
N SER A 208 -15.12 -1.54 5.44
CA SER A 208 -15.74 -2.86 5.31
C SER A 208 -15.81 -3.30 3.86
N GLY A 209 -15.82 -4.62 3.65
CA GLY A 209 -16.12 -5.19 2.34
C GLY A 209 -17.57 -4.89 1.94
N HIS A 210 -17.90 -5.18 0.68
CA HIS A 210 -19.27 -5.06 0.16
C HIS A 210 -20.30 -5.90 0.93
N ASP A 211 -19.83 -6.91 1.67
CA ASP A 211 -20.58 -7.78 2.56
C ASP A 211 -20.77 -7.19 3.97
N GLY A 212 -20.24 -6.00 4.23
CA GLY A 212 -20.29 -5.33 5.53
C GLY A 212 -19.29 -5.88 6.55
N ILE A 213 -18.41 -6.81 6.15
CA ILE A 213 -17.40 -7.39 7.05
C ILE A 213 -16.18 -6.48 7.10
N PRO A 214 -15.70 -6.09 8.30
CA PRO A 214 -14.48 -5.30 8.42
C PRO A 214 -13.28 -6.01 7.79
N ARG A 215 -12.63 -5.37 6.83
CA ARG A 215 -11.42 -5.89 6.16
C ARG A 215 -10.18 -5.71 7.03
N VAL A 216 -10.02 -6.46 8.10
CA VAL A 216 -8.92 -6.23 9.06
C VAL A 216 -8.13 -7.50 9.34
N THR A 217 -6.81 -7.36 9.36
CA THR A 217 -5.85 -8.38 9.80
C THR A 217 -4.88 -7.81 10.84
N VAL A 218 -4.82 -6.48 10.96
CA VAL A 218 -4.06 -5.78 11.99
C VAL A 218 -4.79 -4.50 12.42
N CYS A 219 -4.80 -4.20 13.72
CA CYS A 219 -5.39 -2.98 14.27
C CYS A 219 -4.52 -2.46 15.42
N PHE A 220 -4.25 -1.16 15.40
CA PHE A 220 -3.49 -0.48 16.45
C PHE A 220 -3.90 0.99 16.56
N TRP A 221 -3.64 1.59 17.71
CA TRP A 221 -4.02 2.96 18.02
C TRP A 221 -3.04 3.62 18.97
N ARG A 222 -3.12 4.93 19.06
CA ARG A 222 -2.42 5.72 20.08
C ARG A 222 -3.30 6.88 20.47
N GLY A 223 -3.67 6.97 21.75
CA GLY A 223 -4.35 8.15 22.26
C GLY A 223 -3.41 9.36 22.28
N ARG A 224 -3.95 10.57 22.21
CA ARG A 224 -3.15 11.82 22.23
C ARG A 224 -2.30 11.96 23.50
N ALA A 225 -2.79 11.44 24.62
CA ALA A 225 -2.06 11.44 25.90
C ALA A 225 -1.13 10.21 26.07
N ASP A 226 -1.17 9.24 25.16
CA ASP A 226 -0.35 8.04 25.25
C ASP A 226 1.07 8.28 24.73
N SER A 227 2.05 7.72 25.43
CA SER A 227 3.47 7.74 25.02
C SER A 227 3.81 6.65 23.99
N GLU A 228 2.93 5.67 23.80
CA GLU A 228 3.17 4.47 23.01
C GLU A 228 1.96 4.10 22.15
N TRP A 229 2.20 3.42 21.04
CA TRP A 229 1.15 2.77 20.26
C TRP A 229 0.75 1.45 20.93
N ARG A 230 -0.52 1.07 20.77
CA ARG A 230 -1.13 -0.13 21.34
C ARG A 230 -1.85 -0.89 20.25
N ALA A 231 -1.98 -2.20 20.42
CA ALA A 231 -2.73 -3.07 19.52
C ALA A 231 -3.66 -3.98 20.33
N GLY A 232 -4.63 -4.58 19.65
CA GLY A 232 -5.51 -5.58 20.25
C GLY A 232 -4.76 -6.83 20.70
N ALA A 233 -5.34 -7.55 21.66
CA ALA A 233 -4.81 -8.81 22.15
C ALA A 233 -5.12 -9.96 21.17
N ILE A 234 -4.49 -9.94 20.00
CA ILE A 234 -4.73 -10.92 18.93
C ILE A 234 -4.48 -12.34 19.44
N GLU A 235 -5.47 -13.22 19.28
CA GLU A 235 -5.31 -14.64 19.62
C GLU A 235 -4.24 -15.28 18.73
N ALA A 236 -3.35 -16.08 19.34
CA ALA A 236 -2.27 -16.74 18.62
C ALA A 236 -2.80 -17.69 17.52
N LEU A 237 -2.03 -17.79 16.42
CA LEU A 237 -2.35 -18.74 15.36
C LEU A 237 -2.39 -20.18 15.89
N PRO A 238 -3.33 -21.02 15.43
CA PRO A 238 -3.34 -22.44 15.77
C PRO A 238 -2.02 -23.14 15.41
N VAL A 239 -1.62 -24.10 16.24
CA VAL A 239 -0.39 -24.87 16.04
C VAL A 239 -0.38 -25.52 14.65
N GLY A 240 0.65 -25.24 13.86
CA GLY A 240 0.86 -25.82 12.52
C GLY A 240 0.39 -24.95 11.35
N VAL A 241 -0.16 -23.75 11.61
CA VAL A 241 -0.36 -22.73 10.58
C VAL A 241 0.95 -21.99 10.38
N GLU A 242 1.55 -22.07 9.19
CA GLU A 242 2.68 -21.20 8.83
C GLU A 242 2.20 -19.75 8.81
N ASP A 243 2.96 -18.88 9.46
CA ASP A 243 2.76 -17.44 9.35
C ASP A 243 3.12 -17.02 7.92
N GLY A 244 2.12 -17.02 7.04
CA GLY A 244 2.27 -16.79 5.61
C GLY A 244 2.64 -15.36 5.24
N GLY A 245 2.97 -14.52 6.22
CA GLY A 245 3.03 -13.08 6.08
C GLY A 245 1.93 -12.47 6.95
N SER A 246 2.35 -11.76 7.97
CA SER A 246 1.47 -10.96 8.80
C SER A 246 1.44 -9.53 8.22
N ALA A 247 0.36 -8.79 8.47
CA ALA A 247 0.02 -7.56 7.74
C ALA A 247 0.94 -6.35 8.03
N GLU A 248 2.05 -6.56 8.74
CA GLU A 248 3.09 -5.56 9.02
C GLU A 248 3.71 -4.92 7.79
N TRP A 249 3.97 -5.69 6.73
CA TRP A 249 4.69 -5.22 5.55
C TRP A 249 3.98 -4.03 4.87
N LEU A 250 2.66 -3.94 5.08
CA LEU A 250 1.85 -2.81 4.65
C LEU A 250 2.39 -1.47 5.17
N PHE A 251 3.06 -1.49 6.32
CA PHE A 251 3.56 -0.31 7.02
C PHE A 251 5.08 -0.11 6.89
N ASP A 252 5.81 -0.95 6.15
CA ASP A 252 7.28 -0.96 6.12
C ASP A 252 7.88 0.41 5.77
N VAL A 253 7.36 1.06 4.72
CA VAL A 253 7.85 2.39 4.28
C VAL A 253 7.57 3.45 5.34
N LEU A 254 6.41 3.36 5.99
CA LEU A 254 5.99 4.31 7.03
C LEU A 254 6.82 4.15 8.31
N VAL A 255 7.08 2.90 8.70
CA VAL A 255 7.87 2.52 9.88
C VAL A 255 9.32 2.96 9.69
N ASP A 256 9.96 2.58 8.58
CA ASP A 256 11.32 3.03 8.25
C ASP A 256 11.36 4.56 8.19
N GLY A 257 10.46 5.14 7.40
CA GLY A 257 10.20 6.57 7.32
C GLY A 257 11.36 7.43 6.84
N ARG A 258 12.46 6.82 6.38
CA ARG A 258 13.52 7.52 5.67
C ARG A 258 13.12 7.75 4.21
N PRO A 259 13.50 8.90 3.61
CA PRO A 259 13.30 9.16 2.18
C PRO A 259 13.81 8.03 1.28
N GLU A 260 14.92 7.39 1.66
CA GLU A 260 15.52 6.27 0.93
C GLU A 260 14.62 5.02 0.88
N ALA A 261 13.81 4.78 1.91
CA ALA A 261 12.87 3.66 1.92
C ALA A 261 11.73 3.88 0.92
N TYR A 262 11.26 5.12 0.78
CA TYR A 262 10.32 5.48 -0.27
C TYR A 262 10.97 5.45 -1.64
N GLN A 263 12.22 5.93 -1.78
CA GLN A 263 12.96 5.84 -3.02
C GLN A 263 13.02 4.40 -3.51
N GLN A 264 13.48 3.48 -2.66
CA GLN A 264 13.53 2.06 -3.00
C GLN A 264 12.16 1.51 -3.41
N PHE A 265 11.11 1.84 -2.65
CA PHE A 265 9.74 1.48 -3.02
C PHE A 265 9.36 2.01 -4.41
N ALA A 266 9.59 3.29 -4.67
CA ALA A 266 9.19 3.94 -5.91
C ALA A 266 9.95 3.37 -7.11
N GLU A 267 11.25 3.09 -6.95
CA GLU A 267 12.07 2.49 -8.00
C GLU A 267 11.66 1.04 -8.31
N GLU A 268 11.21 0.30 -7.31
CA GLU A 268 10.68 -1.07 -7.49
C GLU A 268 9.26 -1.06 -8.06
N TYR A 269 8.37 -0.22 -7.54
CA TYR A 269 6.94 -0.24 -7.84
C TYR A 269 6.59 0.49 -9.14
N TYR A 270 7.12 1.70 -9.33
CA TYR A 270 6.92 2.47 -10.57
C TYR A 270 7.95 2.11 -11.63
N GLU A 271 8.91 1.24 -11.29
CA GLU A 271 10.01 0.77 -12.14
C GLU A 271 10.92 1.89 -12.66
N VAL A 272 11.00 3.05 -12.02
CA VAL A 272 11.69 4.27 -12.52
C VAL A 272 12.84 4.69 -11.61
N THR A 273 13.88 5.35 -12.11
CA THR A 273 14.88 6.00 -11.25
C THR A 273 14.32 7.29 -10.66
N THR A 274 14.56 7.55 -9.38
CA THR A 274 14.06 8.75 -8.70
C THR A 274 15.17 9.59 -8.08
N ASP A 275 15.01 10.92 -8.09
CA ASP A 275 15.95 11.85 -7.46
C ASP A 275 15.72 11.90 -5.94
N ILE A 276 16.70 11.40 -5.18
CA ILE A 276 16.65 11.36 -3.71
C ILE A 276 16.56 12.75 -3.07
N GLU A 277 17.15 13.79 -3.67
CA GLU A 277 17.07 15.15 -3.14
C GLU A 277 15.67 15.74 -3.32
N ALA A 278 14.99 15.40 -4.42
CA ALA A 278 13.59 15.73 -4.60
C ALA A 278 12.70 15.01 -3.58
N ILE A 279 12.93 13.71 -3.32
CA ILE A 279 12.19 12.97 -2.27
C ILE A 279 12.44 13.57 -0.89
N ARG A 280 13.71 13.85 -0.54
CA ARG A 280 14.09 14.51 0.72
C ARG A 280 13.43 15.88 0.88
N HIS A 281 13.27 16.63 -0.20
CA HIS A 281 12.54 17.90 -0.19
C HIS A 281 11.08 17.72 0.22
N VAL A 282 10.41 16.68 -0.30
CA VAL A 282 9.01 16.38 0.02
C VAL A 282 8.86 15.84 1.44
N TYR A 283 9.75 14.95 1.87
CA TYR A 283 9.78 14.42 3.25
C TYR A 283 10.05 15.51 4.30
N ALA A 284 10.73 16.59 3.93
CA ALA A 284 10.92 17.75 4.78
C ALA A 284 9.69 18.69 4.81
N LEU A 285 8.57 18.31 4.16
CA LEU A 285 7.36 19.11 4.00
C LEU A 285 7.62 20.53 3.50
N ARG A 286 8.63 20.70 2.63
CA ARG A 286 8.90 21.99 2.01
C ARG A 286 7.92 22.24 0.87
N PRO A 287 7.45 23.47 0.66
CA PRO A 287 6.59 23.78 -0.48
C PRO A 287 7.21 23.31 -1.79
N LEU A 288 6.39 22.70 -2.65
CA LEU A 288 6.86 22.20 -3.93
C LEU A 288 7.26 23.34 -4.85
N THR A 289 8.25 23.06 -5.69
CA THR A 289 8.64 23.90 -6.84
C THR A 289 8.53 23.06 -8.10
N GLN A 290 8.37 23.72 -9.26
CA GLN A 290 8.35 23.01 -10.55
C GLN A 290 9.62 22.18 -10.75
N SER A 291 10.78 22.65 -10.27
CA SER A 291 12.03 21.89 -10.36
C SER A 291 12.00 20.58 -9.57
N VAL A 292 11.36 20.55 -8.40
CA VAL A 292 11.22 19.32 -7.59
C VAL A 292 10.25 18.36 -8.26
N VAL A 293 9.12 18.88 -8.78
CA VAL A 293 8.13 18.07 -9.50
C VAL A 293 8.76 17.44 -10.74
N SER A 294 9.40 18.22 -11.60
CA SER A 294 10.03 17.72 -12.84
C SER A 294 11.20 16.75 -12.59
N ALA A 295 11.86 16.80 -11.43
CA ALA A 295 12.90 15.84 -11.06
C ALA A 295 12.33 14.46 -10.71
N LEU A 296 11.07 14.40 -10.26
CA LEU A 296 10.35 13.16 -9.94
C LEU A 296 9.53 12.67 -11.14
N ASN A 297 8.79 13.59 -11.77
CA ASN A 297 7.97 13.34 -12.95
C ASN A 297 8.04 14.54 -13.91
N PRO A 298 8.75 14.44 -15.05
CA PRO A 298 8.86 15.53 -16.01
C PRO A 298 7.56 15.79 -16.79
N ASP A 299 6.59 14.87 -16.77
CA ASP A 299 5.31 14.99 -17.46
C ASP A 299 4.22 15.65 -16.61
N VAL A 300 4.53 16.02 -15.35
CA VAL A 300 3.61 16.66 -14.41
C VAL A 300 4.01 18.12 -14.19
N GLU A 301 3.04 19.02 -14.31
CA GLU A 301 3.21 20.43 -13.94
C GLU A 301 2.70 20.67 -12.52
N LEU A 302 3.39 21.52 -11.76
CA LEU A 302 3.03 21.84 -10.38
C LEU A 302 1.62 22.43 -10.26
N VAL A 303 1.17 23.16 -11.29
CA VAL A 303 -0.19 23.73 -11.32
C VAL A 303 -1.28 22.65 -11.32
N ASP A 304 -1.00 21.49 -11.91
CA ASP A 304 -1.96 20.38 -11.99
C ASP A 304 -2.13 19.66 -10.64
N LEU A 305 -1.18 19.85 -9.72
CA LEU A 305 -1.22 19.27 -8.36
C LEU A 305 -2.00 20.13 -7.36
N ALA A 306 -2.58 21.26 -7.76
CA ALA A 306 -3.20 22.20 -6.84
C ALA A 306 -4.31 21.57 -5.96
N ASP A 307 -5.18 20.76 -6.57
CA ASP A 307 -6.26 20.07 -5.86
C ASP A 307 -5.71 18.97 -4.95
N ASP A 308 -4.71 18.21 -5.41
CA ASP A 308 -4.01 17.19 -4.61
C ASP A 308 -3.35 17.79 -3.37
N LEU A 309 -2.61 18.89 -3.53
CA LEU A 309 -1.95 19.57 -2.41
C LEU A 309 -2.97 20.12 -1.42
N ALA A 310 -4.11 20.62 -1.90
CA ALA A 310 -5.19 21.11 -1.06
C ALA A 310 -5.93 19.97 -0.32
N GLN A 311 -6.10 18.81 -0.95
CA GLN A 311 -6.70 17.62 -0.34
C GLN A 311 -5.77 16.98 0.69
N ILE A 312 -4.48 16.84 0.37
CA ILE A 312 -3.45 16.31 1.29
C ILE A 312 -3.15 17.31 2.42
N GLY A 313 -3.51 18.58 2.23
CA GLY A 313 -3.19 19.67 3.14
C GLY A 313 -1.70 19.99 3.16
N TYR A 314 -0.97 19.75 2.07
CA TYR A 314 0.47 19.92 1.97
C TYR A 314 0.87 21.41 1.90
N PRO A 315 2.05 21.83 2.43
CA PRO A 315 2.43 23.25 2.44
C PRO A 315 2.55 23.84 1.02
N VAL A 316 1.88 24.98 0.80
CA VAL A 316 1.94 25.74 -0.46
C VAL A 316 2.78 27.01 -0.30
N PRO A 317 3.49 27.47 -1.35
CA PRO A 317 4.27 28.70 -1.27
C PRO A 317 3.40 29.90 -0.86
N GLY A 318 3.80 30.61 0.19
CA GLY A 318 3.09 31.80 0.68
C GLY A 318 2.06 31.57 1.79
N ALA A 319 1.80 30.32 2.19
CA ALA A 319 1.09 30.04 3.43
C ALA A 319 2.09 30.16 4.60
N GLU A 320 2.14 31.31 5.27
CA GLU A 320 2.84 31.43 6.55
C GLU A 320 2.30 30.38 7.52
N ALA A 321 3.22 29.67 8.18
CA ALA A 321 2.88 28.75 9.26
C ALA A 321 2.05 29.53 10.30
N THR A 322 0.75 29.25 10.37
CA THR A 322 -0.09 29.80 11.43
C THR A 322 0.43 29.18 12.72
N PRO A 323 0.95 29.95 13.67
CA PRO A 323 1.43 29.36 14.92
C PRO A 323 0.22 28.72 15.60
N GLU A 324 0.33 27.44 15.94
CA GLU A 324 -0.60 26.77 16.84
C GLU A 324 -0.78 27.67 18.08
N THR A 325 -1.99 28.17 18.27
CA THR A 325 -2.38 28.89 19.48
C THR A 325 -2.28 27.94 20.67
N ALA A 326 -1.48 28.39 21.64
CA ALA A 326 -1.20 27.80 22.94
C ALA A 326 -2.44 27.44 23.78
#